data_AF-A0A2E9ECL4-F1
#
_entry.id   AF-A0A2E9ECL4-F1
#
_cell.length_a   1.000
_cell.length_b   1.000
_cell.length_c   1.000
_cell.angle_alpha   90.00
_cell.angle_beta   90.00
_cell.angle_gamma   90.00
#
_symmetry.space_group_name_H-M   'P 1'
#
loop_
_entity.id
_entity.type
_entity.pdbx_description
1 polymer ?
#
loop_
_entity_poly.entity_id
_entity_poly.type
_entity_poly.pdbx_seq_one_letter_code
_entity_poly.pdbx_strand_id
1 'polypeptide(L)'
;MRFRDLQFLPHPVKAGGIQAKVQMGPYEVSVVDLTGKGNHYELAIFKDGRFVQLPGIHPDPLNEMDWVDDVIHNLTPMNVEGILLKLALIIGETSQPKPVDKVLN
;
A
#
# COMPACT_ATOMS: atom_id res chain seq x y z
N MET A 1 3.27 -5.18 10.30
CA MET A 1 2.60 -3.87 10.28
C MET A 1 1.10 -4.11 10.27
N ARG A 2 0.31 -3.34 11.02
CA ARG A 2 -1.16 -3.41 11.00
C ARG A 2 -1.74 -2.21 10.26
N PHE A 3 -2.96 -2.32 9.74
CA PHE A 3 -3.64 -1.22 9.06
C PHE A 3 -3.76 0.01 9.95
N ARG A 4 -4.11 -0.20 11.23
CA ARG A 4 -4.23 0.87 12.23
C ARG A 4 -2.93 1.63 12.52
N ASP A 5 -1.79 1.08 12.11
CA ASP A 5 -0.47 1.70 12.31
C ASP A 5 -0.16 2.69 11.15
N LEU A 6 -0.95 2.69 10.09
CA LEU A 6 -0.84 3.64 8.98
C LEU A 6 -1.27 5.04 9.41
N GLN A 7 -0.46 6.04 9.07
CA GLN A 7 -0.80 7.44 9.27
C GLN A 7 -1.40 8.00 7.98
N PHE A 8 -2.71 8.24 8.01
CA PHE A 8 -3.42 8.84 6.89
C PHE A 8 -3.37 10.37 6.98
N LEU A 9 -2.88 10.99 5.91
CA LEU A 9 -2.86 12.43 5.67
C LEU A 9 -3.83 12.78 4.54
N PRO A 10 -4.27 14.04 4.39
CA PRO A 10 -5.07 14.45 3.25
C PRO A 10 -4.38 14.12 1.92
N HIS A 11 -5.13 13.59 0.95
CA HIS A 11 -4.61 13.23 -0.37
C HIS A 11 -4.21 14.50 -1.13
N PRO A 12 -2.99 14.58 -1.71
CA PRO A 12 -2.45 15.82 -2.27
C PRO A 12 -3.20 16.37 -3.48
N VAL A 13 -3.94 15.50 -4.19
CA VAL A 13 -4.64 15.84 -5.44
C VAL A 13 -6.17 15.75 -5.32
N LYS A 14 -6.68 14.93 -4.40
CA LYS A 14 -8.11 14.57 -4.34
C LYS A 14 -8.70 15.19 -3.08
N ALA A 15 -9.45 16.28 -3.26
CA ALA A 15 -10.17 16.91 -2.17
C ALA A 15 -11.08 15.89 -1.44
N GLY A 16 -10.97 15.84 -0.11
CA GLY A 16 -11.67 14.89 0.73
C GLY A 16 -11.08 13.48 0.76
N GLY A 17 -10.12 13.15 -0.10
CA GLY A 17 -9.40 11.88 -0.05
C GLY A 17 -8.33 11.87 1.04
N ILE A 18 -7.90 10.67 1.44
CA ILE A 18 -6.81 10.44 2.37
C ILE A 18 -5.77 9.47 1.79
N GLN A 19 -4.52 9.59 2.24
CA GLN A 19 -3.39 8.77 1.81
C GLN A 19 -2.47 8.47 2.99
N ALA A 20 -2.05 7.22 3.12
CA ALA A 20 -0.93 6.82 3.94
C ALA A 20 0.22 6.37 3.03
N LYS A 21 1.45 6.76 3.38
CA LYS A 21 2.67 6.27 2.75
C LYS A 21 3.56 5.66 3.80
N VAL A 22 4.15 4.50 3.50
CA VAL A 22 5.07 3.82 4.41
C VAL A 22 6.21 3.15 3.64
N GLN A 23 7.41 3.27 4.18
CA GLN A 23 8.59 2.54 3.69
C GLN A 23 8.66 1.17 4.39
N MET A 24 8.78 0.09 3.60
CA MET A 24 8.94 -1.29 4.06
C MET A 24 10.09 -1.95 3.31
N GLY A 25 11.26 -2.05 3.94
CA GLY A 25 12.49 -2.49 3.28
C GLY A 25 12.77 -1.66 2.01
N PRO A 26 12.94 -2.28 0.82
CA PRO A 26 13.18 -1.57 -0.44
C PRO A 26 11.91 -1.01 -1.10
N TYR A 27 10.74 -1.22 -0.50
CA TYR A 27 9.45 -0.85 -1.10
C TYR A 27 8.80 0.35 -0.40
N GLU A 28 8.21 1.25 -1.17
CA GLU A 28 7.24 2.23 -0.65
C GLU A 28 5.83 1.68 -0.90
N VAL A 29 4.97 1.70 0.11
CA VAL A 29 3.55 1.36 -0.01
C VAL A 29 2.73 2.63 0.12
N SER A 30 1.82 2.85 -0.83
CA SER A 30 0.84 3.92 -0.79
C SER A 30 -0.56 3.31 -0.67
N VAL A 31 -1.29 3.70 0.38
CA VAL A 31 -2.67 3.31 0.61
C VAL A 31 -3.54 4.55 0.54
N VAL A 32 -4.55 4.57 -0.33
CA VAL A 32 -5.43 5.73 -0.52
C VAL A 32 -6.89 5.37 -0.32
N ASP A 33 -7.67 6.30 0.20
CA ASP A 33 -9.13 6.32 0.08
C ASP A 33 -9.50 7.65 -0.57
N LEU A 34 -9.86 7.58 -1.86
CA LEU A 34 -10.21 8.75 -2.66
C LEU A 34 -11.60 9.33 -2.33
N THR A 35 -12.41 8.61 -1.55
CA THR A 35 -13.74 9.02 -1.11
C THR A 35 -13.73 9.68 0.27
N GLY A 36 -12.71 9.37 1.09
CA GLY A 36 -12.60 9.80 2.48
C GLY A 36 -13.62 9.16 3.43
N LYS A 37 -14.32 8.11 3.00
CA LYS A 37 -15.40 7.46 3.78
C LYS A 37 -14.91 6.32 4.68
N GLY A 38 -13.67 5.86 4.51
CA GLY A 38 -13.01 4.86 5.34
C GLY A 38 -13.38 3.40 5.04
N ASN A 39 -14.15 3.13 3.99
CA ASN A 39 -14.69 1.80 3.69
C ASN A 39 -13.90 1.01 2.63
N HIS A 40 -13.31 1.73 1.67
CA HIS A 40 -12.59 1.13 0.56
C HIS A 40 -11.28 1.87 0.34
N TYR A 41 -10.23 1.10 0.11
CA TYR A 41 -8.89 1.59 -0.12
C TYR A 41 -8.36 1.04 -1.45
N GLU A 42 -7.42 1.78 -2.01
CA GLU A 42 -6.57 1.33 -3.10
C GLU A 42 -5.13 1.26 -2.58
N LEU A 43 -4.36 0.29 -3.06
CA LEU A 43 -2.98 0.08 -2.64
C LEU A 43 -2.08 -0.06 -3.85
N ALA A 44 -0.97 0.68 -3.83
CA ALA A 44 0.11 0.57 -4.78
C ALA A 44 1.44 0.31 -4.05
N ILE A 45 2.31 -0.48 -4.68
CA ILE A 45 3.66 -0.76 -4.19
C ILE A 45 4.66 -0.19 -5.20
N PHE A 46 5.65 0.51 -4.68
CA PHE A 46 6.71 1.11 -5.46
C PHE A 46 8.08 0.57 -5.06
N LYS A 47 8.99 0.48 -6.03
CA LYS A 47 10.41 0.31 -5.81
C LYS A 47 11.15 1.31 -6.68
N ASP A 48 12.03 2.11 -6.07
CA ASP A 48 12.78 3.18 -6.75
C ASP A 48 11.87 4.14 -7.55
N GLY A 49 10.71 4.48 -6.96
CA GLY A 49 9.71 5.39 -7.55
C GLY A 49 8.89 4.80 -8.69
N ARG A 50 9.01 3.51 -9.00
CA ARG A 50 8.25 2.82 -10.05
C ARG A 50 7.28 1.82 -9.44
N PHE A 51 6.10 1.69 -10.05
CA PHE A 51 5.16 0.63 -9.69
C PHE A 51 5.81 -0.74 -9.85
N VAL A 52 5.51 -1.63 -8.91
CA VAL A 52 5.92 -3.03 -8.96
C VAL A 52 4.77 -3.94 -8.57
N GLN A 53 4.69 -5.06 -9.26
CA GLN A 53 3.80 -6.16 -8.93
C GLN A 53 4.61 -7.24 -8.23
N LEU A 54 4.09 -7.78 -7.14
CA LEU A 54 4.77 -8.80 -6.35
C LEU A 54 3.98 -10.11 -6.34
N PRO A 55 4.66 -11.25 -6.55
CA PRO A 55 3.99 -12.55 -6.56
C PRO A 55 3.33 -12.84 -5.22
N GLY A 56 2.08 -13.29 -5.28
CA GLY A 56 1.26 -13.55 -4.10
C GLY A 56 0.73 -12.30 -3.38
N ILE A 57 0.86 -11.11 -3.99
CA ILE A 57 0.14 -9.88 -3.61
C ILE A 57 -0.76 -9.44 -4.77
N HIS A 58 -0.18 -9.27 -5.95
CA HIS A 58 -0.93 -9.03 -7.20
C HIS A 58 -1.39 -10.38 -7.78
N PRO A 59 -2.53 -10.42 -8.51
CA PRO A 59 -2.94 -11.63 -9.19
C PRO A 59 -1.93 -12.01 -10.27
N ASP A 60 -1.70 -13.31 -10.43
CA ASP A 60 -0.90 -13.79 -11.56
C ASP A 60 -1.72 -13.64 -12.85
N PRO A 61 -1.12 -13.20 -13.97
CA PRO A 61 -1.81 -13.12 -15.25
C PRO A 61 -2.27 -14.51 -15.68
N LEU A 62 -3.55 -14.66 -16.03
CA LEU A 62 -4.15 -15.94 -16.42
C LEU A 62 -3.81 -16.34 -17.86
N ASN A 63 -3.39 -15.38 -18.69
CA ASN A 63 -2.91 -15.60 -20.05
C ASN A 63 -2.04 -14.41 -20.51
N GLU A 64 -1.41 -14.54 -21.68
CA GLU A 64 -0.50 -13.53 -22.25
C GLU A 64 -1.16 -12.18 -22.57
N MET A 65 -2.50 -12.14 -22.61
CA MET A 65 -3.29 -10.92 -22.82
C MET A 65 -3.90 -10.37 -21.53
N ASP A 66 -3.61 -10.96 -20.38
CA ASP A 66 -4.14 -10.51 -19.09
C ASP A 66 -3.31 -9.34 -18.56
N TRP A 67 -3.95 -8.18 -18.45
CA TRP A 67 -3.34 -6.97 -17.91
C TRP A 67 -3.64 -6.90 -16.43
N VAL A 68 -2.65 -7.25 -15.61
CA VAL A 68 -2.72 -7.07 -14.16
C VAL A 68 -2.49 -5.60 -13.84
N ASP A 69 -3.42 -4.99 -13.10
CA ASP A 69 -3.32 -3.61 -12.68
C ASP A 69 -2.25 -3.45 -11.59
N ASP A 70 -1.43 -2.41 -11.67
CA ASP A 70 -0.43 -2.07 -10.66
C ASP A 70 -1.06 -1.62 -9.34
N VAL A 71 -2.30 -1.11 -9.41
CA VAL A 71 -3.11 -0.67 -8.28
C VAL A 71 -4.13 -1.74 -7.92
N ILE A 72 -4.16 -2.13 -6.65
CA ILE A 72 -5.14 -3.09 -6.13
C ILE A 72 -6.31 -2.31 -5.55
N HIS A 73 -7.48 -2.46 -6.16
CA HIS A 73 -8.69 -1.69 -5.86
C HIS A 73 -9.62 -2.39 -4.85
N ASN A 74 -10.58 -1.62 -4.30
CA ASN A 74 -11.69 -2.12 -3.47
C ASN A 74 -11.26 -2.90 -2.22
N LEU A 75 -10.12 -2.55 -1.62
CA LEU A 75 -9.59 -3.20 -0.44
C LEU A 75 -10.31 -2.75 0.82
N THR A 76 -10.70 -3.71 1.66
CA THR A 76 -11.07 -3.42 3.06
C THR A 76 -9.82 -3.18 3.90
N PRO A 77 -9.92 -2.57 5.10
CA PRO A 77 -8.80 -2.46 6.04
C PRO A 77 -8.09 -3.80 6.31
N MET A 78 -8.85 -4.90 6.37
CA MET A 78 -8.31 -6.24 6.60
C MET A 78 -7.52 -6.75 5.39
N ASN A 79 -7.96 -6.43 4.16
CA ASN A 79 -7.20 -6.79 2.96
C ASN A 79 -5.89 -6.01 2.90
N VAL A 80 -5.92 -4.70 3.19
CA VAL A 80 -4.70 -3.88 3.28
C VAL A 80 -3.73 -4.46 4.31
N GLU A 81 -4.21 -4.78 5.51
CA GLU A 81 -3.38 -5.41 6.54
C GLU A 81 -2.77 -6.74 6.08
N GLY A 82 -3.56 -7.59 5.42
CA GLY A 82 -3.06 -8.85 4.84
C GLY A 82 -1.93 -8.63 3.83
N ILE A 83 -2.06 -7.63 2.96
CA ILE A 83 -1.02 -7.26 1.98
C ILE A 83 0.23 -6.75 2.70
N LEU A 84 0.09 -5.88 3.70
CA LEU A 84 1.23 -5.37 4.48
C LEU A 84 1.98 -6.50 5.21
N LEU A 85 1.26 -7.48 5.76
CA LEU A 85 1.85 -8.66 6.37
C LEU A 85 2.55 -9.55 5.35
N LYS A 86 1.95 -9.76 4.17
CA LYS A 86 2.56 -10.51 3.07
C LYS A 86 3.85 -9.83 2.59
N LEU A 87 3.83 -8.51 2.44
CA LEU A 87 5.00 -7.73 2.06
C LEU A 87 6.12 -7.87 3.09
N ALA A 88 5.80 -7.77 4.39
CA ALA A 88 6.75 -7.99 5.48
C ALA A 88 7.43 -9.37 5.41
N LEU A 89 6.69 -10.41 5.04
CA LEU A 89 7.25 -11.75 4.82
C LEU A 89 8.20 -11.79 3.62
N ILE A 90 7.85 -11.13 2.49
CA ILE A 90 8.68 -11.07 1.29
C ILE A 90 10.03 -10.39 1.57
N ILE A 91 10.02 -9.31 2.34
CA ILE A 91 11.26 -8.58 2.69
C ILE A 91 12.09 -9.29 3.78
N GLY A 92 11.56 -10.36 4.39
CA GLY A 92 12.22 -11.07 5.49
C GLY A 92 12.26 -10.27 6.80
N GLU A 93 11.40 -9.27 6.93
CA GLU A 93 11.39 -8.35 8.07
C GLU A 93 10.37 -8.86 9.10
N THR A 94 10.88 -9.53 10.14
CA THR A 94 10.09 -9.93 11.32
C THR A 94 9.91 -8.79 12.33
N SER A 95 10.47 -7.62 12.02
CA SER A 95 10.59 -6.48 12.92
C SER A 95 9.34 -5.59 12.84
N GLN A 96 8.89 -5.07 13.98
CA GLN A 96 7.79 -4.10 14.02
C GLN A 96 8.14 -2.84 13.20
N PRO A 97 7.17 -2.28 12.45
CA PRO A 97 7.43 -1.10 11.62
C PRO A 97 7.78 0.12 12.49
N LYS A 98 8.78 0.89 12.06
CA LYS A 98 9.11 2.19 12.64
C LYS A 98 8.34 3.28 11.90
N PRO A 99 7.62 4.18 12.59
CA PRO A 99 7.08 5.38 11.96
C PRO A 99 8.21 6.16 11.29
N VAL A 100 8.01 6.61 10.06
CA VAL A 100 8.95 7.53 9.41
C VAL A 100 8.71 8.89 10.06
N ASP A 101 9.63 9.30 10.93
CA ASP A 101 9.57 10.57 11.62
C ASP A 101 9.48 11.73 10.62
N LYS A 102 8.63 12.70 10.99
CA LYS A 102 8.38 13.96 10.29
C LYS A 102 9.70 14.65 9.92
N VAL A 103 9.90 14.97 8.65
CA VAL A 103 10.76 16.09 8.29
C VAL A 103 10.04 17.36 8.74
N LEU A 104 10.45 17.89 9.88
CA LEU A 104 10.12 19.24 10.31
C LEU A 104 10.80 20.21 9.35
N ASN A 105 10.00 20.90 8.53
CA ASN A 105 10.37 22.20 7.97
C ASN A 105 9.70 23.28 8.81
#